data_AF-A0AAX1LP61-F1
#
_entry.id   AF-A0AAX1LP61-F1
#
_cell.length_a   1.000
_cell.length_b   1.000
_cell.length_c   1.000
_cell.angle_alpha   90.00
_cell.angle_beta   90.00
_cell.angle_gamma   90.00
#
_symmetry.space_group_name_H-M   'P 1'
#
loop_
_entity.id
_entity.type
_entity.pdbx_description
1 polymer ?
#
loop_
_entity_poly.entity_id
_entity_poly.type
_entity_poly.pdbx_seq_one_letter_code
_entity_poly.pdbx_strand_id
1 'polypeptide(L)'
;MIGDINDRPDVLIVCVGGNDMLAGRSVREWAAGLAPVLDAAKNKAGKVMLFSSGQPHRSPVLPRAAPRHRTPHQRADRHEPATV
;
A
#
# COMPACT_ATOMS: atom_id res chain seq x y z
N MET A 1 -5.57 17.18 -23.91
CA MET A 1 -5.45 17.96 -22.67
C MET A 1 -6.58 17.48 -21.77
N ILE A 2 -6.29 16.76 -20.68
CA ILE A 2 -7.32 16.47 -19.69
C ILE A 2 -7.74 17.83 -19.14
N GLY A 3 -9.01 18.19 -19.36
CA GLY A 3 -9.57 19.48 -18.99
C GLY A 3 -9.34 19.76 -17.50
N ASP A 4 -9.28 21.05 -17.16
CA ASP A 4 -9.13 21.59 -15.82
C ASP A 4 -9.85 20.70 -14.77
N ILE A 5 -9.08 19.84 -14.11
CA ILE A 5 -9.61 19.02 -13.02
C ILE A 5 -9.75 20.01 -11.87
N ASN A 6 -10.97 20.51 -11.71
CA ASN A 6 -11.38 21.25 -10.53
C ASN A 6 -10.83 20.53 -9.28
N ASP A 7 -10.20 21.25 -8.35
CA ASP A 7 -9.51 20.69 -7.16
C ASP A 7 -10.41 19.86 -6.21
N ARG A 8 -11.70 19.78 -6.55
CA ARG A 8 -12.75 19.10 -5.82
C ARG A 8 -13.35 17.95 -6.66
N PRO A 9 -12.87 16.70 -6.50
CA PRO A 9 -13.46 15.55 -7.18
C PRO A 9 -14.88 15.26 -6.68
N ASP A 10 -15.78 14.83 -7.58
CA ASP A 10 -17.12 14.35 -7.21
C ASP A 10 -17.05 13.09 -6.35
N VAL A 11 -16.12 12.19 -6.70
CA VAL A 11 -15.87 10.93 -5.99
C VAL A 11 -14.38 10.79 -5.71
N LEU A 12 -14.01 10.58 -4.44
CA LEU A 12 -12.67 10.21 -4.03
C LEU A 12 -12.65 8.75 -3.57
N ILE A 13 -11.76 7.95 -4.17
CA ILE A 13 -11.55 6.55 -3.81
C ILE A 13 -10.36 6.45 -2.86
N VAL A 14 -10.56 5.82 -1.70
CA VAL A 14 -9.53 5.59 -0.68
C VAL A 14 -9.28 4.08 -0.60
N CYS A 15 -8.09 3.62 -0.99
CA CYS A 15 -7.69 2.23 -0.89
C CYS A 15 -6.59 2.09 0.18
N VAL A 16 -6.85 1.34 1.24
CA VAL A 16 -5.98 1.28 2.43
C VAL A 16 -5.91 -0.11 3.04
N GLY A 17 -5.01 -0.32 4.00
CA GLY A 17 -4.91 -1.53 4.81
C GLY A 17 -3.87 -2.53 4.31
N GLY A 18 -3.48 -2.52 3.03
CA GLY A 18 -2.55 -3.50 2.49
C GLY A 18 -1.19 -3.45 3.20
N ASN A 19 -0.67 -2.24 3.41
CA ASN A 19 0.59 -2.04 4.12
C ASN A 19 0.48 -2.32 5.61
N ASP A 20 -0.64 -1.97 6.25
CA ASP A 20 -0.91 -2.25 7.66
C ASP A 20 -0.91 -3.76 7.92
N MET A 21 -1.50 -4.54 7.01
CA MET A 21 -1.46 -6.00 7.06
C MET A 21 -0.04 -6.54 6.91
N LEU A 22 0.74 -6.03 5.95
CA LEU A 22 2.13 -6.45 5.74
C LEU A 22 3.04 -6.09 6.92
N ALA A 23 2.73 -5.00 7.61
CA ALA A 23 3.43 -4.54 8.81
C ALA A 23 2.93 -5.20 10.11
N GLY A 24 1.91 -6.06 10.05
CA GLY A 24 1.33 -6.72 11.23
C GLY A 24 0.67 -5.74 12.21
N ARG A 25 0.22 -4.57 11.74
CA ARG A 25 -0.47 -3.59 12.58
C ARG A 25 -1.80 -4.13 13.06
N SER A 26 -2.19 -3.73 14.26
CA SER A 26 -3.51 -4.06 14.79
C SER A 26 -4.62 -3.27 14.08
N VAL A 27 -5.85 -3.79 14.13
CA VAL A 27 -7.04 -3.09 13.61
C VAL A 27 -7.24 -1.73 14.28
N ARG A 28 -6.92 -1.61 15.57
CA ARG A 28 -7.03 -0.35 16.33
C ARG A 28 -6.08 0.71 15.76
N GLU A 29 -4.84 0.32 15.53
CA GLU A 29 -3.81 1.19 14.96
C GLU A 29 -4.14 1.60 13.52
N TRP A 30 -4.66 0.67 12.72
CA TRP A 30 -5.16 0.95 11.38
C TRP A 30 -6.33 1.95 11.41
N ALA A 31 -7.34 1.72 12.26
CA ALA A 31 -8.49 2.61 12.38
C ALA A 31 -8.10 4.02 12.83
N ALA A 32 -7.17 4.13 13.78
CA ALA A 32 -6.66 5.42 14.25
C ALA A 32 -5.93 6.19 13.13
N GLY A 33 -5.18 5.50 12.25
CA GLY A 33 -4.54 6.12 11.10
C GLY A 33 -5.52 6.47 9.96
N LEU A 34 -6.60 5.69 9.81
CA LEU A 34 -7.61 5.90 8.76
C LEU A 34 -8.55 7.07 9.06
N ALA A 35 -8.90 7.32 10.32
CA ALA A 35 -9.80 8.40 10.72
C ALA A 35 -9.43 9.77 10.13
N PRO A 36 -8.20 10.30 10.31
CA PRO A 36 -7.84 11.61 9.75
C PRO A 36 -7.83 11.63 8.20
N VAL A 37 -7.54 10.50 7.55
CA VAL A 37 -7.60 10.38 6.09
C VAL A 37 -9.04 10.54 5.60
N LEU A 38 -10.01 9.91 6.28
CA LEU A 38 -11.42 10.02 5.92
C LEU A 38 -11.97 11.42 6.18
N ASP A 39 -11.51 12.10 7.23
CA ASP A 39 -11.92 13.49 7.52
C ASP A 39 -11.39 14.44 6.43
N ALA A 40 -10.12 14.31 6.05
CA ALA A 40 -9.56 15.06 4.92
C ALA A 40 -10.28 14.76 3.60
N ALA A 41 -10.61 13.49 3.34
CA ALA A 41 -11.32 13.06 2.14
C ALA A 41 -12.72 13.67 2.03
N LYS A 42 -13.48 13.71 3.13
CA LYS A 42 -14.83 14.32 3.19
C LYS A 42 -14.79 15.82 2.91
N ASN A 43 -13.72 16.51 3.33
CA ASN A 43 -13.56 17.94 3.05
C ASN A 43 -13.18 18.20 1.58
N LYS A 44 -12.57 17.21 0.91
CA LYS A 44 -12.07 17.35 -0.46
C LYS A 44 -13.04 16.90 -1.55
N ALA A 45 -13.97 15.99 -1.25
CA ALA A 45 -14.84 15.38 -2.26
C ALA A 45 -16.32 15.37 -1.88
N GLY A 46 -17.20 15.38 -2.88
CA GLY A 46 -18.65 15.26 -2.67
C GLY A 46 -19.06 13.87 -2.14
N LYS A 47 -18.33 12.83 -2.55
CA LYS A 47 -18.49 11.44 -2.12
C LYS A 47 -17.13 10.80 -1.87
N VAL A 48 -17.07 9.93 -0.88
CA VAL A 48 -15.87 9.13 -0.57
C VAL A 48 -16.25 7.66 -0.61
N MET A 49 -15.48 6.86 -1.37
CA MET A 49 -15.61 5.42 -1.44
C MET A 49 -14.36 4.78 -0.82
N LEU A 50 -14.54 3.92 0.17
CA LEU A 50 -13.45 3.25 0.88
C LEU A 50 -13.35 1.79 0.46
N PHE A 51 -12.16 1.37 0.05
CA PHE A 51 -11.78 -0.03 -0.11
C PHE A 51 -10.78 -0.40 0.98
N SER A 52 -11.16 -1.35 1.83
CA SER A 52 -10.22 -2.01 2.74
C SER A 52 -9.38 -3.03 1.97
N SER A 53 -8.32 -3.54 2.60
CA SER A 53 -7.37 -4.48 2.00
C SER A 53 -7.91 -5.86 1.66
N GLY A 54 -9.20 -6.12 1.87
CA GLY A 54 -9.83 -7.41 1.63
C GLY A 54 -9.19 -8.55 2.44
N GLN A 55 -9.47 -9.80 2.06
CA GLN A 55 -8.79 -10.98 2.59
C GLN A 55 -7.63 -11.37 1.65
N PRO A 56 -6.35 -11.24 2.06
CA PRO A 56 -5.21 -11.61 1.20
C PRO A 56 -5.24 -13.09 0.81
N HIS A 57 -5.84 -13.94 1.63
CA HIS A 57 -5.91 -15.39 1.45
C HIS A 57 -6.77 -15.82 0.26
N ARG A 58 -7.48 -14.89 -0.40
CA ARG A 58 -8.24 -15.14 -1.64
C ARG A 58 -7.81 -14.24 -2.81
N SER A 59 -6.72 -13.51 -2.68
CA SER A 59 -6.15 -12.77 -3.81
C SER A 59 -5.47 -13.76 -4.76
N PRO A 60 -5.61 -13.61 -6.09
CA PRO A 60 -4.85 -14.41 -7.04
C PRO A 60 -3.35 -14.23 -6.76
N VAL A 61 -2.65 -15.34 -6.57
CA VAL A 61 -1.20 -15.33 -6.38
C VAL A 61 -0.59 -14.84 -7.69
N LEU A 62 0.04 -13.66 -7.68
CA LEU A 62 0.83 -13.23 -8.82
C LEU A 62 1.92 -14.30 -9.05
N PRO A 63 2.08 -14.82 -10.28
CA PRO A 63 3.18 -15.72 -10.60
C PRO A 63 4.48 -15.06 -10.13
N ARG A 64 5.40 -15.85 -9.55
CA ARG A 64 6.69 -15.38 -9.02
C ARG A 64 7.22 -14.27 -9.93
N ALA A 65 7.18 -13.02 -9.44
CA ALA A 65 7.75 -11.91 -10.16
C ALA A 65 9.20 -12.27 -10.51
N ALA A 66 9.60 -11.89 -11.73
CA ALA A 66 10.95 -12.08 -12.26
C ALA A 66 12.02 -11.77 -11.20
N PRO A 67 13.19 -12.44 -11.24
CA PRO A 67 14.19 -12.36 -10.17
C PRO A 67 14.40 -10.93 -9.71
N ARG A 68 14.17 -10.69 -8.41
CA ARG A 68 14.39 -9.39 -7.77
C ARG A 68 15.75 -8.86 -8.24
N HIS A 69 15.76 -7.71 -8.90
CA HIS A 69 17.01 -7.01 -9.23
C HIS A 69 17.66 -6.63 -7.90
N ARG A 70 18.55 -7.48 -7.39
CA ARG A 70 19.31 -7.23 -6.17
C ARG A 70 20.18 -6.00 -6.42
N THR A 71 20.04 -4.98 -5.59
CA THR A 71 20.98 -3.86 -5.57
C THR A 71 22.36 -4.37 -5.14
N PRO A 72 23.46 -3.77 -5.63
CA PRO A 72 24.83 -4.25 -5.40
C PRO A 72 25.18 -4.52 -3.94
N HIS A 73 24.61 -3.74 -3.02
CA HIS A 73 24.83 -3.89 -1.58
C HIS A 73 24.39 -5.25 -1.01
N GLN A 74 23.35 -5.87 -1.58
CA GLN A 74 22.87 -7.19 -1.12
C GLN A 74 23.72 -8.36 -1.63
N ARG A 75 24.67 -8.11 -2.55
CA ARG A 75 25.63 -9.14 -3.02
C ARG A 75 26.86 -9.22 -2.12
N ALA A 76 27.17 -8.17 -1.36
CA ALA A 76 28.38 -8.07 -0.54
C ALA A 76 28.32 -8.92 0.75
N ASP A 77 27.12 -9.28 1.23
CA ASP A 77 26.95 -10.06 2.46
C ASP A 77 27.24 -11.56 2.33
N ARG A 78 27.74 -12.03 1.18
CA ARG A 78 28.31 -13.37 1.06
C ARG A 78 29.83 -13.30 1.01
N HIS A 79 30.44 -13.11 2.18
CA HIS A 79 31.75 -13.72 2.41
C HIS A 79 31.50 -15.19 2.75
N GLU A 80 31.72 -16.08 1.78
CA GLU A 80 31.96 -17.49 2.08
C GLU A 80 33.22 -17.60 2.96
N PRO A 81 33.20 -18.35 4.08
CA PRO A 81 34.44 -18.69 4.76
C PRO A 81 35.28 -19.55 3.83
N ALA A 82 36.52 -19.14 3.61
CA ALA A 82 37.51 -19.93 2.87
C ALA A 82 37.59 -21.32 3.50
N THR A 83 37.35 -22.36 2.70
CA THR A 83 37.66 -23.73 3.09
C THR A 83 39.19 -23.85 3.09
N VAL A 84 39.77 -24.18 4.24
CA VAL A 84 41.19 -24.55 4.39
C VAL A 84 41.45 -25.88 3.71
#